data_AF-A0AAF0QUE2-F1
#
_entry.id   AF-A0AAF0QUE2-F1
#
_cell.length_a   1.000
_cell.length_b   1.000
_cell.length_c   1.000
_cell.angle_alpha   90.00
_cell.angle_beta   90.00
_cell.angle_gamma   90.00
#
_symmetry.space_group_name_H-M   'P 1'
#
loop_
_entity.id
_entity.type
_entity.pdbx_description
1 polymer ?
#
loop_
_entity_poly.entity_id
_entity_poly.type
_entity_poly.pdbx_seq_one_letter_code
_entity_poly.pdbx_strand_id
1 'polypeptide(L)'
;MDNEIQKLKTTNISQQHDYKNAELCRSKDRKNPELKGDVGKHLKTHNICLNTAAGTSQRVSEKPFTPRPTQKNILTIEPQTSTYADSLHHDKRTYNHITRTYIENIYKIQTFLNLKPRSTTTQEPNQDYLTQKLQGYNKLIAQPKTNANLVRTCYNYGLLNTIYIYDGEELSGIPKLHKTFITYKRVTKGNLFYVKFYTATAEILYEEIKPLIQVVKIRLTKDMIIPEDIEQQPEIQKSEIPSFYAYKRIIGISTIIQELANNYLNGNTIWSYYARDQLIIYSNSRELRKADMDEVQRWILSLLKPEE
;
A
#
# COMPACT_ATOMS: atom_id res chain seq x y z
N MET A 1 9.96 -11.72 -18.88
CA MET A 1 9.54 -11.09 -17.62
C MET A 1 8.99 -9.70 -17.87
N ASP A 2 9.71 -8.84 -18.60
CA ASP A 2 9.18 -7.53 -19.03
C ASP A 2 7.93 -7.59 -19.91
N ASN A 3 7.69 -8.71 -20.62
CA ASN A 3 6.48 -8.91 -21.42
C ASN A 3 5.17 -8.83 -20.61
N GLU A 4 5.15 -9.27 -19.34
CA GLU A 4 3.93 -9.18 -18.51
C GLU A 4 3.66 -7.73 -18.08
N ILE A 5 4.69 -6.99 -17.68
CA ILE A 5 4.58 -5.57 -17.33
C ILE A 5 4.27 -4.72 -18.57
N GLN A 6 4.82 -5.07 -19.74
CA GLN A 6 4.50 -4.41 -21.00
C GLN A 6 3.05 -4.67 -21.45
N LYS A 7 2.47 -5.86 -21.20
CA LYS A 7 1.04 -6.11 -21.45
C LYS A 7 0.13 -5.15 -20.66
N LEU A 8 0.55 -4.70 -19.47
CA LEU A 8 -0.18 -3.69 -18.71
C LEU A 8 -0.29 -2.33 -19.44
N LYS A 9 0.64 -1.98 -20.36
CA LYS A 9 0.48 -0.78 -21.21
C LYS A 9 -0.75 -0.92 -22.12
N THR A 10 -0.93 -2.08 -22.72
CA THR A 10 -2.00 -2.36 -23.68
C THR A 10 -3.36 -2.47 -22.98
N THR A 11 -3.40 -3.08 -21.79
CA THR A 11 -4.64 -3.24 -21.00
C THR A 11 -5.08 -1.92 -20.34
N ASN A 12 -4.14 -1.06 -19.89
CA ASN A 12 -4.45 0.26 -19.32
C ASN A 12 -5.21 1.18 -20.30
N ILE A 13 -4.96 1.04 -21.61
CA ILE A 13 -5.63 1.84 -22.65
C ILE A 13 -7.07 1.31 -22.88
N SER A 14 -7.29 0.01 -22.76
CA SER A 14 -8.61 -0.62 -22.99
C SER A 14 -9.58 -0.48 -21.81
N GLN A 15 -9.09 -0.40 -20.57
CA GLN A 15 -9.94 -0.37 -19.37
C GLN A 15 -10.52 1.02 -19.02
N GLN A 16 -10.18 2.07 -19.78
CA GLN A 16 -10.71 3.42 -19.56
C GLN A 16 -12.22 3.56 -19.84
N HIS A 17 -12.88 2.56 -20.41
CA HIS A 17 -14.27 2.65 -20.88
C HIS A 17 -15.30 1.81 -20.11
N ASP A 18 -14.89 1.02 -19.10
CA ASP A 18 -15.81 0.19 -18.32
C ASP A 18 -16.23 0.87 -17.00
N TYR A 19 -17.54 1.10 -16.84
CA TYR A 19 -18.15 1.75 -15.66
C TYR A 19 -17.87 1.01 -14.32
N LYS A 20 -17.52 -0.28 -14.37
CA LYS A 20 -17.11 -1.07 -13.18
C LYS A 20 -15.71 -0.69 -12.64
N ASN A 21 -14.91 0.04 -13.42
CA ASN A 21 -13.53 0.45 -13.10
C ASN A 21 -13.39 1.95 -12.79
N ALA A 22 -14.49 2.66 -12.54
CA ALA A 22 -14.49 4.11 -12.32
C ALA A 22 -13.58 4.57 -11.15
N GLU A 23 -13.32 3.70 -10.17
CA GLU A 23 -12.41 3.96 -9.05
C GLU A 23 -10.92 3.96 -9.46
N LEU A 24 -10.55 3.31 -10.58
CA LEU A 24 -9.17 3.17 -11.06
C LEU A 24 -8.68 4.37 -11.87
N CYS A 25 -9.56 5.25 -12.35
CA CYS A 25 -9.20 6.31 -13.30
C CYS A 25 -9.79 7.68 -12.92
N ARG A 26 -9.38 8.26 -11.78
CA ARG A 26 -9.56 9.71 -11.59
C ARG A 26 -8.44 10.49 -12.27
N SER A 27 -8.79 11.15 -13.37
CA SER A 27 -7.88 11.92 -14.25
C SER A 27 -7.09 13.04 -13.56
N LYS A 28 -7.47 13.46 -12.34
CA LYS A 28 -6.82 14.55 -11.59
C LYS A 28 -5.60 14.11 -10.78
N ASP A 29 -5.49 12.84 -10.37
CA ASP A 29 -4.25 12.31 -9.76
C ASP A 29 -3.06 12.36 -10.75
N ARG A 30 -3.36 12.36 -12.06
CA ARG A 30 -2.39 12.47 -13.16
C ARG A 30 -2.02 13.91 -13.54
N LYS A 31 -2.77 14.92 -13.08
CA LYS A 31 -2.70 16.32 -13.56
C LYS A 31 -1.87 17.28 -12.69
N ASN A 32 -1.02 16.79 -11.78
CA ASN A 32 -0.17 17.69 -11.00
C ASN A 32 1.23 17.81 -11.60
N PRO A 33 1.67 19.03 -11.99
CA PRO A 33 3.07 19.27 -12.28
C PRO A 33 3.85 19.18 -10.97
N GLU A 34 4.60 18.09 -10.83
CA GLU A 34 5.57 17.92 -9.75
C GLU A 34 6.49 19.14 -9.71
N LEU A 35 6.80 19.65 -8.51
CA LEU A 35 7.83 20.67 -8.38
C LEU A 35 9.15 20.07 -8.86
N LYS A 36 9.60 20.48 -10.06
CA LYS A 36 10.89 20.11 -10.64
C LYS A 36 11.99 20.58 -9.68
N GLY A 37 12.41 19.74 -8.75
CA GLY A 37 13.22 20.24 -7.64
C GLY A 37 14.02 19.21 -6.86
N ASP A 38 13.36 18.21 -6.31
CA ASP A 38 13.52 18.13 -4.86
C ASP A 38 13.97 16.77 -4.32
N VAL A 39 15.05 16.26 -4.90
CA VAL A 39 15.84 15.20 -4.28
C VAL A 39 17.32 15.57 -4.45
N GLY A 40 17.93 16.04 -3.36
CA GLY A 40 19.37 16.24 -3.28
C GLY A 40 20.13 14.92 -3.43
N LYS A 41 21.35 15.00 -3.99
CA LYS A 41 22.27 13.86 -4.11
C LYS A 41 22.66 13.38 -2.72
N HIS A 42 22.19 12.21 -2.29
CA HIS A 42 22.77 11.54 -1.12
C HIS A 42 23.05 10.07 -1.44
N LEU A 43 24.33 9.71 -1.34
CA LEU A 43 24.81 8.33 -1.35
C LEU A 43 24.41 7.69 -0.01
N LYS A 44 23.72 6.55 -0.02
CA LYS A 44 23.48 5.77 1.21
C LYS A 44 24.84 5.37 1.78
N THR A 45 25.28 5.96 2.89
CA THR A 45 26.37 5.37 3.69
C THR A 45 25.82 4.15 4.40
N HIS A 46 26.02 2.98 3.79
CA HIS A 46 25.89 1.72 4.51
C HIS A 46 27.03 1.68 5.53
N ASN A 47 26.68 1.82 6.81
CA ASN A 47 27.59 1.52 7.90
C ASN A 47 27.74 -0.01 7.96
N ILE A 48 28.61 -0.56 7.12
CA ILE A 48 29.07 -1.95 7.22
C ILE A 48 30.02 -1.96 8.40
N CYS A 49 29.55 -2.50 9.51
CA CYS A 49 30.43 -2.83 10.62
C CYS A 49 31.43 -3.88 10.10
N LEU A 50 32.68 -3.44 9.91
CA LEU A 50 33.82 -4.30 9.63
C LEU A 50 34.11 -5.12 10.89
N ASN A 51 33.76 -6.41 10.88
CA ASN A 51 34.36 -7.35 11.83
C ASN A 51 35.53 -8.05 11.13
N THR A 52 36.71 -7.54 11.43
CA THR A 52 38.01 -8.15 11.15
C THR A 52 38.21 -9.42 11.98
N ALA A 53 38.88 -10.39 11.39
CA ALA A 53 39.02 -11.79 11.79
C ALA A 53 39.94 -12.09 12.99
N ALA A 54 39.71 -13.25 13.62
CA ALA A 54 40.71 -14.20 14.18
C ALA A 54 39.99 -15.57 14.36
N GLY A 55 40.26 -16.60 13.54
CA GLY A 55 41.16 -17.76 13.81
C GLY A 55 40.57 -18.72 14.88
N THR A 56 40.41 -20.05 14.74
CA THR A 56 41.08 -21.09 13.93
C THR A 56 40.37 -22.45 14.07
N SER A 57 40.47 -23.33 13.05
CA SER A 57 40.35 -24.81 13.04
C SER A 57 38.96 -25.43 13.34
N GLN A 58 38.39 -26.36 12.56
CA GLN A 58 38.96 -27.67 12.22
C GLN A 58 38.17 -28.32 11.06
N ARG A 59 38.88 -28.99 10.15
CA ARG A 59 38.36 -29.75 8.99
C ARG A 59 37.60 -31.01 9.43
N VAL A 60 36.46 -31.32 8.79
CA VAL A 60 36.05 -32.72 8.54
C VAL A 60 35.38 -32.87 7.17
N SER A 61 36.01 -33.74 6.39
CA SER A 61 35.75 -34.33 5.07
C SER A 61 34.32 -34.33 4.49
N GLU A 62 34.25 -33.90 3.23
CA GLU A 62 33.23 -34.24 2.25
C GLU A 62 33.25 -35.75 1.92
N LYS A 63 32.09 -36.32 1.61
CA LYS A 63 31.95 -37.55 0.80
C LYS A 63 30.77 -37.41 -0.18
N PRO A 64 30.86 -37.99 -1.39
CA PRO A 64 29.98 -37.67 -2.51
C PRO A 64 28.73 -38.57 -2.51
N PHE A 65 27.56 -37.97 -2.73
CA PHE A 65 26.33 -38.69 -3.02
C PHE A 65 26.16 -38.84 -4.54
N THR A 66 26.25 -40.08 -5.04
CA THR A 66 25.72 -40.47 -6.36
C THR A 66 24.33 -41.10 -6.21
N PRO A 67 23.42 -40.89 -7.18
CA PRO A 67 21.98 -41.10 -6.99
C PRO A 67 21.51 -42.50 -7.40
N ARG A 68 20.58 -43.09 -6.65
CA ARG A 68 19.79 -44.26 -7.08
C ARG A 68 18.40 -43.83 -7.56
N PRO A 69 17.91 -44.39 -8.69
CA PRO A 69 16.65 -43.97 -9.31
C PRO A 69 15.48 -44.69 -8.67
N THR A 70 14.49 -43.95 -8.16
CA THR A 70 13.22 -44.55 -7.71
C THR A 70 12.04 -43.73 -8.24
N GLN A 71 11.37 -44.36 -9.21
CA GLN A 71 9.97 -44.26 -9.62
C GLN A 71 9.23 -42.92 -9.46
N LYS A 72 8.84 -42.39 -10.64
CA LYS A 72 7.80 -41.39 -10.84
C LYS A 72 6.49 -41.84 -10.20
N ASN A 73 6.22 -41.40 -8.97
CA ASN A 73 4.85 -41.16 -8.53
C ASN A 73 4.52 -39.72 -8.92
N ILE A 74 3.81 -39.59 -10.04
CA ILE A 74 3.07 -38.38 -10.37
C ILE A 74 2.01 -38.26 -9.27
N LEU A 75 2.35 -37.56 -8.20
CA LEU A 75 1.35 -36.96 -7.33
C LEU A 75 0.69 -35.88 -8.18
N THR A 76 -0.42 -36.24 -8.79
CA THR A 76 -1.37 -35.29 -9.36
C THR A 76 -1.83 -34.39 -8.22
N ILE A 77 -1.12 -33.29 -8.02
CA ILE A 77 -1.57 -32.22 -7.15
C ILE A 77 -2.65 -31.51 -7.95
N GLU A 78 -3.91 -31.76 -7.60
CA GLU A 78 -5.00 -30.95 -8.10
C GLU A 78 -4.72 -29.48 -7.69
N PRO A 79 -4.79 -28.53 -8.64
CA PRO A 79 -4.63 -27.12 -8.31
C PRO A 79 -5.65 -26.78 -7.23
N GLN A 80 -5.24 -26.18 -6.12
CA GLN A 80 -6.18 -25.67 -5.14
C GLN A 80 -6.92 -24.49 -5.75
N THR A 81 -8.01 -24.79 -6.45
CA THR A 81 -9.07 -23.85 -6.81
C THR A 81 -9.94 -23.57 -5.59
N SER A 82 -9.35 -23.31 -4.42
CA SER A 82 -10.06 -22.75 -3.26
C SER A 82 -10.34 -21.28 -3.52
N THR A 83 -11.19 -21.05 -4.51
CA THR A 83 -11.81 -19.78 -4.85
C THR A 83 -12.86 -19.48 -3.77
N TYR A 84 -13.22 -18.22 -3.54
CA TYR A 84 -14.30 -17.76 -2.65
C TYR A 84 -15.57 -18.64 -2.58
N ALA A 85 -15.87 -19.40 -3.64
CA ALA A 85 -16.91 -20.43 -3.70
C ALA A 85 -16.76 -21.58 -2.67
N ASP A 86 -15.55 -22.02 -2.35
CA ASP A 86 -15.31 -23.14 -1.43
C ASP A 86 -15.46 -22.74 0.04
N SER A 87 -15.33 -21.43 0.33
CA SER A 87 -15.58 -20.84 1.66
C SER A 87 -17.07 -20.59 1.94
N LEU A 88 -17.93 -20.76 0.94
CA LEU A 88 -19.39 -20.59 1.02
C LEU A 88 -20.13 -21.87 1.43
N HIS A 89 -19.43 -23.00 1.58
CA HIS A 89 -20.02 -24.22 2.14
C HIS A 89 -20.41 -24.00 3.61
N HIS A 90 -21.73 -23.95 3.82
CA HIS A 90 -22.41 -23.76 5.10
C HIS A 90 -22.15 -24.90 6.08
N ASP A 91 -21.06 -24.80 6.82
CA ASP A 91 -21.10 -25.08 8.25
C ASP A 91 -20.97 -23.74 8.99
N LYS A 92 -21.64 -23.57 10.13
CA LYS A 92 -21.61 -22.32 10.94
C LYS A 92 -20.21 -22.03 11.48
N ARG A 93 -19.26 -21.68 10.60
CA ARG A 93 -17.94 -21.20 10.99
C ARG A 93 -18.12 -19.83 11.62
N THR A 94 -17.80 -19.76 12.90
CA THR A 94 -17.81 -18.50 13.65
C THR A 94 -16.43 -17.88 13.52
N TYR A 95 -16.36 -16.58 13.23
CA TYR A 95 -15.08 -15.86 13.25
C TYR A 95 -14.38 -16.05 14.58
N ASN A 96 -13.07 -16.28 14.53
CA ASN A 96 -12.27 -16.30 15.76
C ASN A 96 -12.28 -14.92 16.44
N HIS A 97 -11.80 -14.86 17.69
CA HIS A 97 -11.84 -13.64 18.47
C HIS A 97 -11.08 -12.47 17.81
N ILE A 98 -9.92 -12.74 17.19
CA ILE A 98 -9.09 -11.73 16.51
C ILE A 98 -9.85 -11.13 15.34
N THR A 99 -10.40 -11.98 14.48
CA THR A 99 -11.17 -11.55 13.31
C THR A 99 -12.42 -10.80 13.71
N ARG A 100 -13.15 -11.26 14.73
CA ARG A 100 -14.33 -10.56 15.23
C ARG A 100 -13.98 -9.16 15.75
N THR A 101 -12.90 -9.03 16.52
CA THR A 101 -12.41 -7.73 17.01
C THR A 101 -11.98 -6.83 15.85
N TYR A 102 -11.31 -7.38 14.84
CA TYR A 102 -10.94 -6.62 13.64
C TYR A 102 -12.17 -6.09 12.90
N ILE A 103 -13.18 -6.94 12.65
CA ILE A 103 -14.47 -6.56 12.04
C ILE A 103 -15.14 -5.46 12.86
N GLU A 104 -15.16 -5.57 14.18
CA GLU A 104 -15.74 -4.56 15.07
C GLU A 104 -15.04 -3.21 14.97
N ASN A 105 -13.71 -3.22 14.95
CA ASN A 105 -12.94 -1.99 14.89
C ASN A 105 -13.03 -1.31 13.52
N ILE A 106 -12.87 -2.07 12.44
CA ILE A 106 -12.98 -1.50 11.09
C ILE A 106 -14.38 -0.96 10.82
N TYR A 107 -15.42 -1.66 11.29
CA TYR A 107 -16.81 -1.18 11.23
C TYR A 107 -16.97 0.16 11.96
N LYS A 108 -16.51 0.27 13.21
CA LYS A 108 -16.58 1.53 13.98
C LYS A 108 -15.90 2.70 13.27
N ILE A 109 -14.68 2.48 12.77
CA ILE A 109 -13.89 3.52 12.09
C ILE A 109 -14.54 3.90 10.75
N GLN A 110 -15.02 2.90 10.00
CA GLN A 110 -15.66 3.15 8.71
C GLN A 110 -16.99 3.90 8.87
N THR A 111 -17.82 3.50 9.83
CA THR A 111 -19.07 4.22 10.15
C THR A 111 -18.78 5.65 10.59
N PHE A 112 -17.72 5.86 11.40
CA PHE A 112 -17.28 7.21 11.77
C PHE A 112 -16.93 8.06 10.54
N LEU A 113 -16.14 7.55 9.60
CA LEU A 113 -15.76 8.27 8.37
C LEU A 113 -16.93 8.48 7.41
N ASN A 114 -17.87 7.53 7.35
CA ASN A 114 -19.02 7.58 6.44
C ASN A 114 -20.09 8.56 6.91
N LEU A 115 -20.43 8.55 8.20
CA LEU A 115 -21.53 9.34 8.76
C LEU A 115 -21.11 10.77 9.16
N LYS A 116 -19.82 11.01 9.34
CA LYS A 116 -19.27 12.34 9.67
C LYS A 116 -18.27 12.79 8.61
N PRO A 117 -18.68 12.89 7.32
CA PRO A 117 -17.82 13.45 6.30
C PRO A 117 -17.49 14.90 6.67
N ARG A 118 -16.22 15.29 6.52
CA ARG A 118 -15.77 16.63 6.86
C ARG A 118 -15.21 17.33 5.63
N SER A 119 -15.68 18.55 5.43
CA SER A 119 -15.26 19.49 4.39
C SER A 119 -14.50 20.66 5.00
N THR A 120 -13.85 21.46 4.14
CA THR A 120 -13.18 22.72 4.53
C THR A 120 -14.13 23.78 5.10
N THR A 121 -15.44 23.59 5.02
CA THR A 121 -16.46 24.49 5.57
C THR A 121 -17.00 24.04 6.93
N THR A 122 -16.51 22.92 7.48
CA THR A 122 -16.91 22.41 8.80
C THR A 122 -16.23 23.26 9.88
N GLN A 123 -17.00 24.09 10.61
CA GLN A 123 -16.53 25.11 11.56
C GLN A 123 -16.00 24.55 12.89
N GLU A 124 -15.20 23.48 12.88
CA GLU A 124 -14.44 23.06 14.05
C GLU A 124 -12.94 23.32 13.82
N PRO A 125 -12.41 24.47 14.27
CA PRO A 125 -11.01 24.87 14.05
C PRO A 125 -9.95 24.00 14.76
N ASN A 126 -10.36 22.89 15.40
CA ASN A 126 -9.49 22.01 16.20
C ASN A 126 -9.55 20.53 15.78
N GLN A 127 -10.08 20.20 14.59
CA GLN A 127 -10.13 18.82 14.10
C GLN A 127 -9.91 18.77 12.58
N ASP A 128 -8.64 18.79 12.20
CA ASP A 128 -8.13 19.11 10.86
C ASP A 128 -8.07 17.90 9.90
N TYR A 129 -9.21 17.28 9.56
CA TYR A 129 -9.22 16.25 8.52
C TYR A 129 -10.40 16.41 7.56
N LEU A 130 -10.19 15.92 6.33
CA LEU A 130 -11.20 15.80 5.30
C LEU A 130 -11.51 14.33 5.04
N THR A 131 -12.67 14.08 4.42
CA THR A 131 -13.02 12.75 3.93
C THR A 131 -13.07 12.74 2.41
N GLN A 132 -12.44 11.74 1.80
CA GLN A 132 -12.60 11.48 0.37
C GLN A 132 -13.66 10.41 0.15
N LYS A 133 -14.69 10.78 -0.63
CA LYS A 133 -15.70 9.84 -1.13
C LYS A 133 -15.11 8.87 -2.15
N LEU A 134 -15.17 7.59 -1.84
CA LEU A 134 -14.94 6.47 -2.75
C LEU A 134 -16.25 5.68 -2.91
N GLN A 135 -16.27 4.73 -3.84
CA GLN A 135 -17.48 3.96 -4.10
C GLN A 135 -17.83 3.09 -2.88
N GLY A 136 -18.86 3.49 -2.12
CA GLY A 136 -19.40 2.75 -0.99
C GLY A 136 -18.70 3.00 0.35
N TYR A 137 -17.68 3.87 0.43
CA TYR A 137 -17.01 4.21 1.68
C TYR A 137 -16.15 5.47 1.58
N ASN A 138 -15.88 6.08 2.73
CA ASN A 138 -14.99 7.24 2.84
C ASN A 138 -13.59 6.84 3.36
N LYS A 139 -12.56 7.53 2.86
CA LYS A 139 -11.18 7.49 3.40
C LYS A 139 -10.78 8.83 4.00
N LEU A 140 -9.88 8.79 4.98
CA LEU A 140 -9.32 9.97 5.62
C LEU A 140 -8.30 10.68 4.71
N ILE A 141 -8.43 12.00 4.60
CA ILE A 141 -7.37 12.92 4.19
C ILE A 141 -7.00 13.73 5.41
N ALA A 142 -5.83 13.47 5.96
CA ALA A 142 -5.33 14.21 7.12
C ALA A 142 -4.74 15.56 6.67
N GLN A 143 -5.16 16.65 7.30
CA GLN A 143 -4.56 17.97 7.14
C GLN A 143 -3.54 18.21 8.26
N PRO A 144 -2.72 19.27 8.17
CA PRO A 144 -1.80 19.60 9.23
C PRO A 144 -2.51 19.72 10.58
N LYS A 145 -1.90 19.20 11.65
CA LYS A 145 -2.45 19.08 13.02
C LYS A 145 -3.57 18.04 13.19
N THR A 146 -3.84 17.19 12.20
CA THR A 146 -4.70 16.01 12.41
C THR A 146 -4.16 15.18 13.58
N ASN A 147 -5.06 14.73 14.46
CA ASN A 147 -4.69 13.87 15.57
C ASN A 147 -3.94 12.60 15.09
N ALA A 148 -2.70 12.41 15.58
CA ALA A 148 -1.84 11.30 15.17
C ALA A 148 -2.42 9.91 15.50
N ASN A 149 -3.27 9.78 16.53
CA ASN A 149 -3.95 8.51 16.83
C ASN A 149 -5.00 8.18 15.77
N LEU A 150 -5.73 9.18 15.26
CA LEU A 150 -6.67 9.00 14.15
C LEU A 150 -5.91 8.59 12.89
N VAL A 151 -4.82 9.29 12.56
CA VAL A 151 -3.96 8.96 11.41
C VAL A 151 -3.42 7.54 11.50
N ARG A 152 -2.84 7.15 12.65
CA ARG A 152 -2.36 5.79 12.91
C ARG A 152 -3.47 4.75 12.77
N THR A 153 -4.66 5.05 13.30
CA THR A 153 -5.80 4.13 13.23
C THR A 153 -6.24 3.93 11.78
N CYS A 154 -6.45 5.00 11.02
CA CYS A 154 -6.80 4.89 9.60
C CYS A 154 -5.70 4.22 8.77
N TYR A 155 -4.42 4.43 9.11
CA TYR A 155 -3.29 3.74 8.49
C TYR A 155 -3.38 2.22 8.69
N ASN A 156 -3.58 1.77 9.93
CA ASN A 156 -3.60 0.36 10.31
C ASN A 156 -4.77 -0.44 9.69
N TYR A 157 -5.88 0.22 9.35
CA TYR A 157 -7.04 -0.41 8.70
C TYR A 157 -7.12 -0.11 7.20
N GLY A 158 -6.12 0.57 6.61
CA GLY A 158 -6.08 0.88 5.19
C GLY A 158 -7.10 1.94 4.72
N LEU A 159 -7.56 2.78 5.64
CA LEU A 159 -8.55 3.84 5.41
C LEU A 159 -7.93 5.23 5.24
N LEU A 160 -6.60 5.32 5.21
CA LEU A 160 -5.88 6.55 4.94
C LEU A 160 -5.67 6.73 3.44
N ASN A 161 -5.97 7.92 2.93
CA ASN A 161 -5.75 8.26 1.53
C ASN A 161 -4.51 9.14 1.38
N THR A 162 -4.50 10.26 2.09
CA THR A 162 -3.47 11.28 1.99
C THR A 162 -3.20 11.88 3.36
N ILE A 163 -1.96 12.29 3.60
CA ILE A 163 -1.61 13.18 4.71
C ILE A 163 -0.86 14.39 4.14
N TYR A 164 -1.29 15.59 4.53
CA TYR A 164 -0.57 16.84 4.35
C TYR A 164 0.18 17.18 5.63
N ILE A 165 1.49 17.36 5.54
CA ILE A 165 2.36 17.53 6.72
C ILE A 165 3.39 18.64 6.52
N TYR A 166 3.72 19.34 7.62
CA TYR A 166 4.80 20.33 7.69
C TYR A 166 5.99 19.80 8.52
N ASP A 167 5.74 19.39 9.76
CA ASP A 167 6.75 18.96 10.73
C ASP A 167 6.86 17.44 10.89
N GLY A 168 5.78 16.71 10.60
CA GLY A 168 5.69 15.26 10.70
C GLY A 168 4.99 14.77 11.97
N GLU A 169 4.42 15.66 12.80
CA GLU A 169 3.74 15.27 14.04
C GLU A 169 2.59 14.28 13.81
N GLU A 170 1.86 14.41 12.71
CA GLU A 170 0.74 13.54 12.33
C GLU A 170 1.20 12.10 12.08
N LEU A 171 2.47 11.92 11.70
CA LEU A 171 3.08 10.62 11.43
C LEU A 171 3.69 9.96 12.67
N SER A 172 3.73 10.64 13.82
CA SER A 172 4.39 10.14 15.04
C SER A 172 3.91 8.75 15.47
N GLY A 173 2.64 8.42 15.21
CA GLY A 173 2.04 7.11 15.47
C GLY A 173 2.45 5.98 14.50
N ILE A 174 3.19 6.28 13.43
CA ILE A 174 3.65 5.34 12.39
C ILE A 174 5.18 5.43 12.29
N PRO A 175 5.95 4.78 13.19
CA PRO A 175 7.37 5.05 13.38
C PRO A 175 8.22 4.90 12.12
N LYS A 176 7.90 3.89 11.30
CA LYS A 176 8.61 3.61 10.06
C LYS A 176 8.44 4.73 9.04
N LEU A 177 7.20 5.18 8.83
CA LEU A 177 6.89 6.25 7.90
C LEU A 177 7.39 7.60 8.43
N HIS A 178 7.26 7.86 9.73
CA HIS A 178 7.81 9.05 10.37
C HIS A 178 9.33 9.16 10.14
N LYS A 179 10.09 8.09 10.40
CA LYS A 179 11.54 8.07 10.15
C LYS A 179 11.89 8.35 8.69
N THR A 180 11.16 7.72 7.76
CA THR A 180 11.33 7.95 6.33
C THR A 180 11.03 9.40 5.96
N PHE A 181 9.94 9.96 6.48
CA PHE A 181 9.55 11.34 6.25
C PHE A 181 10.63 12.32 6.75
N ILE A 182 11.14 12.15 7.96
CA ILE A 182 12.22 13.01 8.49
C ILE A 182 13.47 12.93 7.60
N THR A 183 13.77 11.75 7.05
CA THR A 183 14.89 11.57 6.11
C THR A 183 14.64 12.34 4.81
N TYR A 184 13.43 12.22 4.25
CA TYR A 184 13.03 12.95 3.05
C TYR A 184 13.08 14.46 3.28
N LYS A 185 12.45 14.94 4.36
CA LYS A 185 12.39 16.35 4.75
C LYS A 185 13.78 17.01 4.82
N ARG A 186 14.80 16.29 5.31
CA ARG A 186 16.18 16.80 5.40
C ARG A 186 16.84 17.05 4.05
N VAL A 187 16.43 16.35 3.00
CA VAL A 187 17.04 16.43 1.66
C VAL A 187 16.21 17.25 0.65
N THR A 188 15.07 17.76 1.10
CA THR A 188 14.06 18.52 0.34
C THR A 188 13.93 19.93 0.89
N LYS A 189 13.75 20.93 0.02
CA LYS A 189 13.61 22.34 0.44
C LYS A 189 12.15 22.81 0.53
N GLY A 190 11.19 21.91 0.38
CA GLY A 190 9.77 22.24 0.49
C GLY A 190 9.27 22.38 1.91
N ASN A 191 8.17 23.12 2.04
CA ASN A 191 7.49 23.34 3.31
C ASN A 191 6.31 22.38 3.49
N LEU A 192 5.48 22.21 2.45
CA LEU A 192 4.30 21.36 2.50
C LEU A 192 4.56 20.03 1.77
N PHE A 193 4.41 18.95 2.51
CA PHE A 193 4.59 17.60 2.01
C PHE A 193 3.23 16.92 1.83
N TYR A 194 3.16 16.07 0.83
CA TYR A 194 2.01 15.26 0.46
C TYR A 194 2.42 13.79 0.47
N VAL A 195 1.83 13.02 1.39
CA VAL A 195 2.04 11.58 1.50
C VAL A 195 0.79 10.86 1.03
N LYS A 196 0.88 10.19 -0.11
CA LYS A 196 -0.22 9.42 -0.73
C LYS A 196 -0.10 7.95 -0.39
N PHE A 197 -1.23 7.34 -0.04
CA PHE A 197 -1.36 5.93 0.28
C PHE A 197 -2.19 5.23 -0.78
N TYR A 198 -1.57 4.29 -1.49
CA TYR A 198 -2.26 3.33 -2.33
C TYR A 198 -2.34 2.04 -1.51
N THR A 199 -3.57 1.62 -1.18
CA THR A 199 -3.78 0.53 -0.22
C THR A 199 -4.72 -0.52 -0.79
N ALA A 200 -4.29 -1.78 -0.75
CA ALA A 200 -5.17 -2.94 -0.74
C ALA A 200 -5.52 -3.29 0.70
N THR A 201 -6.81 -3.27 1.02
CA THR A 201 -7.34 -3.53 2.37
C THR A 201 -7.09 -4.99 2.78
N ALA A 202 -7.10 -5.26 4.08
CA ALA A 202 -6.94 -6.62 4.59
C ALA A 202 -8.04 -7.55 4.05
N GLU A 203 -7.69 -8.82 3.81
CA GLU A 203 -8.68 -9.87 3.51
C GLU A 203 -9.09 -10.51 4.82
N ILE A 204 -10.39 -10.55 5.11
CA ILE A 204 -10.91 -10.99 6.40
C ILE A 204 -11.49 -12.39 6.23
N LEU A 205 -10.76 -13.42 6.68
CA LEU A 205 -11.18 -14.82 6.64
C LEU A 205 -11.61 -15.31 8.03
N TYR A 206 -12.26 -16.48 8.11
CA TYR A 206 -12.78 -17.00 9.38
C TYR A 206 -11.71 -17.19 10.46
N GLU A 207 -10.56 -17.72 10.05
CA GLU A 207 -9.47 -18.12 10.95
C GLU A 207 -8.27 -17.17 10.90
N GLU A 208 -8.15 -16.36 9.85
CA GLU A 208 -7.02 -15.47 9.66
C GLU A 208 -7.42 -14.14 9.00
N ILE A 209 -6.53 -13.16 9.11
CA ILE A 209 -6.65 -11.90 8.39
C ILE A 209 -5.42 -11.78 7.50
N LYS A 210 -5.60 -11.81 6.18
CA LYS A 210 -4.47 -11.51 5.29
C LYS A 210 -4.17 -10.02 5.40
N PRO A 211 -2.92 -9.65 5.69
CA PRO A 211 -2.55 -8.28 5.98
C PRO A 211 -2.75 -7.35 4.78
N LEU A 212 -2.87 -6.06 5.08
CA LEU A 212 -2.97 -4.99 4.08
C LEU A 212 -1.71 -4.90 3.21
N ILE A 213 -1.86 -4.41 1.99
CA ILE A 213 -0.73 -4.09 1.10
C ILE A 213 -0.74 -2.59 0.84
N GLN A 214 0.40 -1.94 1.05
CA GLN A 214 0.54 -0.49 0.98
C GLN A 214 1.73 -0.05 0.15
N VAL A 215 1.46 0.86 -0.77
CA VAL A 215 2.45 1.66 -1.47
C VAL A 215 2.28 3.10 -1.01
N VAL A 216 3.31 3.63 -0.37
CA VAL A 216 3.31 4.98 0.19
C VAL A 216 4.27 5.86 -0.61
N LYS A 217 3.73 6.94 -1.15
CA LYS A 217 4.49 7.88 -1.97
C LYS A 217 4.58 9.23 -1.31
N ILE A 218 5.80 9.67 -1.01
CA ILE A 218 6.08 10.97 -0.42
C ILE A 218 6.45 11.95 -1.54
N ARG A 219 5.81 13.13 -1.54
CA ARG A 219 6.06 14.21 -2.50
C ARG A 219 5.98 15.57 -1.80
N LEU A 220 6.38 16.60 -2.52
CA LEU A 220 6.02 17.99 -2.20
C LEU A 220 4.76 18.42 -2.92
N THR A 221 4.04 19.37 -2.33
CA THR A 221 2.98 20.13 -2.99
C THR A 221 3.06 21.59 -2.56
N LYS A 222 2.50 22.50 -3.36
CA LYS A 222 2.31 23.90 -2.96
C LYS A 222 1.04 24.08 -2.14
N ASP A 223 -0.02 23.40 -2.57
CA ASP A 223 -1.36 23.55 -2.01
C ASP A 223 -1.96 22.19 -1.63
N MET A 224 -2.87 22.21 -0.67
CA MET A 224 -3.68 21.05 -0.33
C MET A 224 -4.72 20.80 -1.43
N ILE A 225 -4.91 19.53 -1.80
CA ILE A 225 -5.90 19.14 -2.79
C ILE A 225 -7.14 18.69 -2.03
N ILE A 226 -8.20 19.48 -2.14
CA ILE A 226 -9.47 19.20 -1.50
C ILE A 226 -10.30 18.33 -2.46
N PRO A 227 -10.89 17.22 -1.99
CA PRO A 227 -11.83 16.43 -2.80
C PRO A 227 -13.03 17.26 -3.24
N GLU A 228 -13.50 17.03 -4.47
CA GLU A 228 -14.66 17.74 -5.01
C GLU A 228 -15.97 17.29 -4.35
N ASP A 229 -16.07 15.98 -4.06
CA ASP A 229 -17.25 15.39 -3.42
C ASP A 229 -16.90 14.96 -1.99
N ILE A 230 -17.53 15.63 -1.03
CA ILE A 230 -17.46 15.32 0.40
C ILE A 230 -18.90 15.06 0.85
N GLU A 231 -19.27 13.79 0.92
CA GLU A 231 -20.63 13.40 1.20
C GLU A 231 -20.69 12.25 2.19
N GLN A 232 -21.86 12.13 2.81
CA GLN A 232 -22.18 11.00 3.66
C GLN A 232 -22.28 9.74 2.80
N GLN A 233 -21.79 8.63 3.33
CA GLN A 233 -21.96 7.31 2.73
C GLN A 233 -22.88 6.48 3.62
N PRO A 234 -23.67 5.57 3.02
CA PRO A 234 -24.47 4.64 3.81
C PRO A 234 -23.57 3.83 4.73
N GLU A 235 -24.13 3.43 5.86
CA GLU A 235 -23.48 2.49 6.75
C GLU A 235 -23.41 1.11 6.09
N ILE A 236 -22.25 0.46 6.20
CA ILE A 236 -22.04 -0.90 5.71
C ILE A 236 -22.45 -1.85 6.83
N GLN A 237 -23.33 -2.81 6.55
CA GLN A 237 -23.75 -3.75 7.58
C GLN A 237 -22.56 -4.58 8.08
N LYS A 238 -22.48 -4.84 9.38
CA LYS A 238 -21.36 -5.56 9.99
C LYS A 238 -21.13 -6.96 9.39
N SER A 239 -22.20 -7.63 8.95
CA SER A 239 -22.16 -8.91 8.25
C SER A 239 -21.52 -8.82 6.85
N GLU A 240 -21.56 -7.66 6.21
CA GLU A 240 -21.04 -7.42 4.86
C GLU A 240 -19.58 -6.94 4.86
N ILE A 241 -19.03 -6.56 6.02
CA ILE A 241 -17.65 -6.05 6.16
C ILE A 241 -16.63 -6.99 5.51
N PRO A 242 -16.62 -8.32 5.74
CA PRO A 242 -15.64 -9.21 5.13
C PRO A 242 -15.69 -9.23 3.60
N SER A 243 -16.87 -9.39 3.00
CA SER A 243 -17.04 -9.44 1.55
C SER A 243 -16.76 -8.08 0.90
N PHE A 244 -17.19 -6.99 1.55
CA PHE A 244 -16.90 -5.63 1.11
C PHE A 244 -15.39 -5.37 1.01
N TYR A 245 -14.63 -5.68 2.06
CA TYR A 245 -13.18 -5.44 2.07
C TYR A 245 -12.38 -6.43 1.22
N ALA A 246 -12.89 -7.64 0.98
CA ALA A 246 -12.33 -8.54 -0.03
C ALA A 246 -12.43 -7.92 -1.44
N TYR A 247 -13.59 -7.36 -1.78
CA TYR A 247 -13.77 -6.63 -3.05
C TYR A 247 -12.87 -5.38 -3.14
N LYS A 248 -12.79 -4.59 -2.07
CA LYS A 248 -11.89 -3.42 -2.02
C LYS A 248 -10.41 -3.79 -2.08
N ARG A 249 -10.02 -4.97 -1.60
CA ARG A 249 -8.65 -5.49 -1.74
C ARG A 249 -8.30 -5.70 -3.21
N ILE A 250 -9.18 -6.29 -4.02
CA ILE A 250 -8.97 -6.50 -5.46
C ILE A 250 -8.74 -5.17 -6.19
N ILE A 251 -9.61 -4.18 -5.94
CA ILE A 251 -9.47 -2.82 -6.49
C ILE A 251 -8.14 -2.19 -6.05
N GLY A 252 -7.81 -2.34 -4.76
CA GLY A 252 -6.58 -1.79 -4.19
C GLY A 252 -5.31 -2.39 -4.80
N ILE A 253 -5.27 -3.71 -5.03
CA ILE A 253 -4.15 -4.39 -5.72
C ILE A 253 -3.99 -3.82 -7.14
N SER A 254 -5.10 -3.72 -7.89
CA SER A 254 -5.07 -3.14 -9.24
C SER A 254 -4.55 -1.70 -9.25
N THR A 255 -5.02 -0.88 -8.30
CA THR A 255 -4.58 0.52 -8.16
C THR A 255 -3.07 0.61 -7.84
N ILE A 256 -2.58 -0.26 -6.96
CA ILE A 256 -1.16 -0.34 -6.60
C ILE A 256 -0.31 -0.73 -7.81
N ILE A 257 -0.71 -1.79 -8.53
CA ILE A 257 0.00 -2.24 -9.74
C ILE A 257 0.05 -1.10 -10.75
N GLN A 258 -1.06 -0.38 -10.94
CA GLN A 258 -1.12 0.74 -11.87
C GLN A 258 -0.15 1.87 -11.49
N GLU A 259 -0.09 2.29 -10.22
CA GLU A 259 0.87 3.32 -9.78
C GLU A 259 2.33 2.86 -9.99
N LEU A 260 2.68 1.64 -9.57
CA LEU A 260 4.05 1.13 -9.70
C LEU A 260 4.45 0.95 -11.17
N ALA A 261 3.57 0.33 -11.98
CA ALA A 261 3.79 0.12 -13.40
C ALA A 261 3.91 1.44 -14.15
N ASN A 262 3.08 2.45 -13.83
CA ASN A 262 3.20 3.77 -14.43
C ASN A 262 4.57 4.42 -14.18
N ASN A 263 5.15 4.25 -12.99
CA ASN A 263 6.49 4.77 -12.73
C ASN A 263 7.55 3.98 -13.52
N TYR A 264 7.48 2.65 -13.49
CA TYR A 264 8.44 1.78 -14.19
C TYR A 264 8.42 1.99 -15.72
N LEU A 265 7.23 1.96 -16.31
CA LEU A 265 7.02 1.96 -17.76
C LEU A 265 7.29 3.30 -18.45
N ASN A 266 7.19 4.40 -17.70
CA ASN A 266 7.51 5.75 -18.16
C ASN A 266 8.95 6.16 -17.83
N GLY A 267 9.73 5.29 -17.17
CA GLY A 267 11.09 5.60 -16.75
C GLY A 267 11.15 6.68 -15.67
N ASN A 268 10.07 6.86 -14.89
CA ASN A 268 10.08 7.79 -13.77
C ASN A 268 11.01 7.21 -12.70
N THR A 269 12.14 7.86 -12.49
CA THR A 269 13.14 7.43 -11.52
C THR A 269 12.58 7.57 -10.10
N ILE A 270 12.77 6.53 -9.29
CA ILE A 270 12.30 6.50 -7.91
C ILE A 270 13.47 6.35 -6.93
N TRP A 271 13.23 6.77 -5.68
CA TRP A 271 14.07 6.45 -4.53
C TRP A 271 13.23 5.64 -3.54
N SER A 272 13.58 4.37 -3.38
CA SER A 272 13.01 3.49 -2.35
C SER A 272 13.69 3.71 -0.99
N TYR A 273 12.90 4.10 0.01
CA TYR A 273 13.35 4.22 1.40
C TYR A 273 13.15 2.93 2.17
N TYR A 274 12.12 2.17 1.80
CA TYR A 274 11.75 0.92 2.42
C TYR A 274 10.93 0.07 1.46
N ALA A 275 11.21 -1.22 1.39
CA ALA A 275 10.41 -2.18 0.65
C ALA A 275 10.60 -3.57 1.29
N ARG A 276 9.61 -4.03 2.06
CA ARG A 276 9.54 -5.39 2.60
C ARG A 276 8.10 -5.76 2.88
N ASP A 277 7.85 -7.06 2.96
CA ASP A 277 6.57 -7.65 3.35
C ASP A 277 5.44 -7.16 2.43
N GLN A 278 4.55 -6.32 2.95
CA GLN A 278 3.48 -5.67 2.20
C GLN A 278 3.52 -4.14 2.28
N LEU A 279 4.70 -3.55 2.51
CA LEU A 279 4.90 -2.10 2.47
C LEU A 279 6.11 -1.67 1.63
N ILE A 280 5.86 -0.76 0.69
CA ILE A 280 6.91 0.02 0.01
C ILE A 280 6.69 1.52 0.25
N ILE A 281 7.75 2.24 0.60
CA ILE A 281 7.76 3.69 0.79
C ILE A 281 8.79 4.29 -0.15
N TYR A 282 8.36 5.17 -1.04
CA TYR A 282 9.23 5.80 -2.02
C TYR A 282 8.89 7.27 -2.28
N SER A 283 9.82 7.96 -2.94
CA SER A 283 9.59 9.25 -3.58
C SER A 283 10.07 9.17 -5.03
N ASN A 284 9.63 10.09 -5.88
CA ASN A 284 10.31 10.27 -7.16
C ASN A 284 11.72 10.81 -6.90
N SER A 285 12.65 10.43 -7.77
CA SER A 285 14.07 10.81 -7.76
C SER A 285 14.39 11.52 -9.07
N ARG A 286 15.48 12.29 -9.09
CA ARG A 286 16.07 12.80 -10.34
C ARG A 286 17.12 11.86 -10.93
N GLU A 287 17.68 11.00 -10.09
CA GLU A 287 18.75 10.08 -10.46
C GLU A 287 18.17 8.67 -10.64
N LEU A 288 18.56 8.02 -11.73
CA LEU A 288 18.24 6.61 -11.96
C LEU A 288 19.04 5.75 -10.98
N ARG A 289 18.30 5.02 -10.15
CA ARG A 289 18.85 4.05 -9.21
C ARG A 289 18.37 2.68 -9.62
N LYS A 290 19.19 1.95 -10.37
CA LYS A 290 18.81 0.66 -10.96
C LYS A 290 18.26 -0.32 -9.90
N ALA A 291 18.92 -0.40 -8.75
CA ALA A 291 18.46 -1.24 -7.63
C ALA A 291 17.06 -0.89 -7.13
N ASP A 292 16.69 0.40 -7.07
CA ASP A 292 15.35 0.83 -6.66
C ASP A 292 14.32 0.47 -7.73
N MET A 293 14.68 0.59 -9.02
CA MET A 293 13.80 0.19 -10.13
C MET A 293 13.60 -1.33 -10.20
N ASP A 294 14.66 -2.11 -9.96
CA ASP A 294 14.60 -3.58 -9.90
C ASP A 294 13.75 -4.04 -8.70
N GLU A 295 13.75 -3.29 -7.60
CA GLU A 295 12.87 -3.53 -6.45
C GLU A 295 11.40 -3.26 -6.80
N VAL A 296 11.08 -2.17 -7.49
CA VAL A 296 9.72 -1.91 -8.00
C VAL A 296 9.27 -2.98 -8.99
N GLN A 297 10.14 -3.43 -9.89
CA GLN A 297 9.82 -4.49 -10.83
C GLN A 297 9.43 -5.78 -10.09
N ARG A 298 10.23 -6.19 -9.10
CA ARG A 298 9.93 -7.38 -8.27
C ARG A 298 8.59 -7.25 -7.55
N TRP A 299 8.30 -6.05 -7.01
CA TRP A 299 7.01 -5.75 -6.38
C TRP A 299 5.82 -5.84 -7.33
N ILE A 300 5.95 -5.34 -8.56
CA ILE A 300 4.88 -5.49 -9.57
C ILE A 300 4.63 -6.98 -9.85
N LEU A 301 5.70 -7.75 -10.03
CA LEU A 301 5.60 -9.19 -10.33
C LEU A 301 4.98 -10.00 -9.19
N SER A 302 5.34 -9.71 -7.93
CA SER A 302 4.75 -10.40 -6.77
C SER A 302 3.25 -10.11 -6.59
N LEU A 303 2.78 -8.95 -7.08
CA LEU A 303 1.35 -8.61 -7.04
C LEU A 303 0.55 -9.17 -8.22
N LEU A 304 1.20 -9.41 -9.36
CA LEU A 304 0.59 -10.08 -10.51
C LEU A 304 0.47 -11.60 -10.31
N LYS A 305 1.37 -12.17 -9.53
CA LYS A 305 1.41 -13.58 -9.16
C LYS A 305 1.47 -13.69 -7.63
N PRO A 306 0.36 -13.41 -6.91
CA PRO A 306 0.31 -13.73 -5.50
C PRO A 306 0.60 -15.23 -5.38
N GLU A 307 1.59 -15.59 -4.58
CA GLU A 307 2.25 -16.90 -4.52
C GLU A 307 1.30 -18.10 -4.70
N GLU A 308 1.73 -19.05 -5.55
CA GLU A 308 1.16 -20.40 -5.74
C GLU A 308 1.33 -21.27 -4.49
#